data_AF-A0A1F8Y8L0-F1
#
_entry.id   AF-A0A1F8Y8L0-F1
#
_cell.length_a   1.000
_cell.length_b   1.000
_cell.length_c   1.000
_cell.angle_alpha   90.00
_cell.angle_beta   90.00
_cell.angle_gamma   90.00
#
_symmetry.space_group_name_H-M   'P 1'
#
loop_
_entity.id
_entity.type
_entity.pdbx_description
1 polymer ?
#
loop_
_entity_poly.entity_id
_entity_poly.type
_entity_poly.pdbx_seq_one_letter_code
_entity_poly.pdbx_strand_id
1 'polypeptide(L)'
;MTKREKVRELIVLKGYVRCVEERLASLAPLFPYLETSEGIKTPLKFGAEVKLDEIMEQMIEIYEKYWDEDEIDEMLAFFSRPVGQKLIASGEQLVAKLCGVLDTYLWEKMTLAAKEKLH
;
A
#
# COMPACT_ATOMS: atom_id res chain seq x y z
N MET A 1 -24.24 6.89 -9.87
CA MET A 1 -23.07 6.90 -8.98
C MET A 1 -22.11 7.95 -9.53
N THR A 2 -21.65 8.87 -8.69
CA THR A 2 -20.68 9.92 -9.05
C THR A 2 -19.28 9.34 -9.23
N LYS A 3 -18.38 10.05 -9.92
CA LYS A 3 -16.95 9.71 -9.99
C LYS A 3 -16.34 9.42 -8.61
N ARG A 4 -16.66 10.24 -7.59
CA ARG A 4 -16.17 10.02 -6.20
C ARG A 4 -16.62 8.70 -5.61
N GLU A 5 -17.92 8.40 -5.75
CA GLU A 5 -18.49 7.15 -5.25
C GLU A 5 -17.88 5.93 -5.96
N LYS A 6 -17.67 6.01 -7.29
CA LYS A 6 -17.00 4.99 -8.09
C LYS A 6 -15.55 4.76 -7.65
N VAL A 7 -14.80 5.83 -7.43
CA VAL A 7 -13.42 5.74 -6.91
C VAL A 7 -13.40 5.11 -5.53
N ARG A 8 -14.34 5.47 -4.64
CA ARG A 8 -14.46 4.85 -3.32
C ARG A 8 -14.68 3.34 -3.44
N GLU A 9 -15.58 2.92 -4.32
CA GLU A 9 -15.84 1.51 -4.60
C GLU A 9 -14.57 0.81 -5.12
N LEU A 10 -13.84 1.43 -6.06
CA LEU A 10 -12.59 0.89 -6.61
C LEU A 10 -11.52 0.71 -5.52
N ILE A 11 -11.40 1.66 -4.60
CA ILE A 11 -10.43 1.58 -3.48
C ILE A 11 -10.79 0.43 -2.53
N VAL A 12 -12.08 0.27 -2.22
CA VAL A 12 -12.58 -0.85 -1.39
C VAL A 12 -12.36 -2.19 -2.09
N LEU A 13 -12.70 -2.27 -3.39
CA LEU A 13 -12.55 -3.48 -4.20
C LEU A 13 -11.11 -3.97 -4.24
N LYS A 14 -10.15 -3.05 -4.31
CA LYS A 14 -8.71 -3.36 -4.31
C LYS A 14 -8.15 -3.70 -2.93
N GLY A 15 -8.95 -3.60 -1.87
CA GLY A 15 -8.57 -4.00 -0.51
C GLY A 15 -7.71 -2.99 0.24
N TYR A 16 -7.66 -1.71 -0.19
CA TYR A 16 -6.83 -0.71 0.48
C TYR A 16 -7.26 -0.41 1.92
N VAL A 17 -8.53 -0.62 2.27
CA VAL A 17 -9.00 -0.53 3.67
C VAL A 17 -8.27 -1.53 4.55
N ARG A 18 -8.21 -2.80 4.12
CA ARG A 18 -7.46 -3.85 4.82
C ARG A 18 -5.97 -3.51 4.89
N CYS A 19 -5.40 -2.94 3.83
CA CYS A 19 -4.00 -2.49 3.84
C CYS A 19 -3.74 -1.43 4.93
N VAL A 20 -4.65 -0.49 5.17
CA VAL A 20 -4.52 0.49 6.26
C VAL A 20 -4.53 -0.22 7.61
N GLU A 21 -5.46 -1.14 7.84
CA GLU A 21 -5.55 -1.92 9.08
C GLU A 21 -4.30 -2.77 9.34
N GLU A 22 -3.84 -3.52 8.33
CA GLU A 22 -2.62 -4.33 8.41
C GLU A 22 -1.39 -3.45 8.67
N ARG A 23 -1.32 -2.27 8.05
CA ARG A 23 -0.23 -1.33 8.28
C ARG A 23 -0.25 -0.80 9.71
N LEU A 24 -1.40 -0.41 10.23
CA LEU A 24 -1.54 0.05 11.61
C LEU A 24 -1.14 -1.06 12.59
N ALA A 25 -1.60 -2.30 12.36
CA ALA A 25 -1.23 -3.45 13.15
C ALA A 25 0.30 -3.72 13.12
N SER A 26 0.95 -3.55 11.97
CA SER A 26 2.40 -3.74 11.82
C SER A 26 3.22 -2.68 12.56
N LEU A 27 2.68 -1.48 12.75
CA LEU A 27 3.36 -0.36 13.39
C LEU A 27 3.12 -0.31 14.90
N ALA A 28 2.01 -0.86 15.40
CA ALA A 28 1.68 -0.85 16.83
C ALA A 28 2.81 -1.37 17.75
N PRO A 29 3.57 -2.44 17.41
CA PRO A 29 4.68 -2.91 18.24
C PRO A 29 5.87 -1.94 18.31
N LEU A 30 6.01 -1.02 17.34
CA LEU A 30 7.10 -0.05 17.31
C LEU A 30 6.85 1.15 18.23
N PHE A 31 5.58 1.41 18.57
CA PHE A 31 5.18 2.55 19.39
C PHE A 31 4.27 2.11 20.55
N PRO A 32 4.78 1.27 21.49
CA PRO A 32 3.95 0.74 22.56
C PRO A 32 3.51 1.80 23.59
N TYR A 33 4.24 2.92 23.68
CA TYR A 33 3.99 3.96 24.66
C TYR A 33 4.16 5.37 24.08
N LEU A 34 3.38 6.34 24.58
CA LEU A 34 3.73 7.75 24.52
C LEU A 34 4.62 8.08 25.71
N GLU A 35 5.72 8.79 25.48
CA GLU A 35 6.59 9.31 26.53
C GLU A 35 6.47 10.83 26.57
N THR A 36 6.03 11.38 27.71
CA THR A 36 5.97 12.83 27.89
C THR A 36 7.37 13.42 28.06
N SER A 37 7.52 14.74 27.96
CA SER A 37 8.77 15.45 28.29
C SER A 37 9.25 15.22 29.74
N GLU A 38 8.37 14.69 30.60
CA GLU A 38 8.62 14.36 32.01
C GLU A 38 8.94 12.87 32.21
N GLY A 39 9.02 12.07 31.13
CA GLY A 39 9.38 10.65 31.16
C GLY A 39 8.23 9.71 31.55
N ILE A 40 6.98 10.18 31.57
CA ILE A 40 5.82 9.33 31.87
C ILE A 40 5.46 8.51 30.63
N LYS A 41 5.48 7.18 30.75
CA LYS A 41 5.10 6.24 29.69
C LYS A 41 3.65 5.82 29.82
N THR A 42 2.81 6.21 28.87
CA THR A 42 1.40 5.78 28.81
C THR A 42 1.20 4.82 27.64
N PRO A 43 0.45 3.71 27.80
CA PRO A 43 0.15 2.82 26.68
C PRO A 43 -0.52 3.58 25.54
N LEU A 44 0.11 3.58 24.37
CA LEU A 44 -0.44 4.27 23.21
C LEU A 44 -1.54 3.39 22.60
N LYS A 45 -2.76 3.94 22.47
CA LYS A 45 -3.78 3.34 21.61
C LYS A 45 -3.44 3.68 20.15
N PHE A 46 -2.50 2.91 19.60
CA PHE A 46 -2.05 3.09 18.22
C PHE A 46 -3.24 3.00 17.26
N GLY A 47 -3.43 4.02 16.42
CA GLY A 47 -4.53 4.09 15.48
C GLY A 47 -5.84 4.72 16.00
N ALA A 48 -5.95 5.11 17.28
CA ALA A 48 -7.19 5.70 17.81
C ALA A 48 -7.56 7.05 17.17
N GLU A 49 -6.56 7.80 16.68
CA GLU A 49 -6.75 9.06 15.96
C GLU A 49 -6.76 8.88 14.44
N VAL A 50 -6.50 7.66 13.95
CA VAL A 50 -6.47 7.39 12.52
C VAL A 50 -7.90 7.26 12.02
N LYS A 51 -8.33 8.25 11.26
CA LYS A 51 -9.66 8.27 10.65
C LYS A 51 -9.58 7.70 9.25
N LEU A 52 -10.08 6.48 9.08
CA LEU A 52 -10.11 5.80 7.79
C LEU A 52 -10.77 6.67 6.70
N ASP A 53 -11.84 7.39 7.03
CA ASP A 53 -12.51 8.27 6.08
C ASP A 53 -11.63 9.43 5.58
N GLU A 54 -10.75 9.99 6.43
CA GLU A 54 -9.79 11.03 6.01
C GLU A 54 -8.71 10.47 5.08
N ILE A 55 -8.30 9.22 5.28
CA ILE A 55 -7.38 8.52 4.37
C ILE A 55 -8.07 8.22 3.04
N MET A 56 -9.30 7.73 3.09
CA MET A 56 -10.11 7.45 1.90
C MET A 56 -10.32 8.70 1.07
N GLU A 57 -10.57 9.84 1.70
CA GLU A 57 -10.76 11.11 1.00
C GLU A 57 -9.49 11.55 0.25
N GLN A 58 -8.34 11.46 0.90
CA GLN A 58 -7.04 11.73 0.26
C GLN A 58 -6.77 10.79 -0.91
N MET A 59 -7.10 9.50 -0.78
CA MET A 59 -6.98 8.55 -1.88
C MET A 59 -7.91 8.92 -3.05
N ILE A 60 -9.16 9.33 -2.76
CA ILE A 60 -10.13 9.75 -3.79
C ILE A 60 -9.61 10.95 -4.57
N GLU A 61 -9.09 11.98 -3.89
CA GLU A 61 -8.53 13.17 -4.53
C GLU A 61 -7.36 12.84 -5.49
N ILE A 62 -6.53 11.85 -5.14
CA ILE A 62 -5.46 11.38 -6.02
C ILE A 62 -6.06 10.80 -7.31
N TYR A 63 -7.06 9.91 -7.22
CA TYR A 63 -7.67 9.34 -8.43
C TYR A 63 -8.36 10.42 -9.28
N GLU A 64 -9.06 11.36 -8.65
CA GLU A 64 -9.74 12.45 -9.38
C GLU A 64 -8.79 13.30 -10.22
N LYS A 65 -7.54 13.47 -9.77
CA LYS A 65 -6.51 14.24 -10.46
C LYS A 65 -5.95 13.54 -11.69
N TYR A 66 -5.91 12.20 -11.70
CA TYR A 66 -5.18 11.43 -12.72
C TYR A 66 -6.06 10.64 -13.67
N TRP A 67 -7.35 10.44 -13.34
CA TRP A 67 -8.24 9.58 -14.11
C TRP A 67 -9.57 10.27 -14.36
N ASP A 68 -10.14 10.12 -15.55
CA ASP A 68 -11.49 10.56 -15.89
C ASP A 68 -12.55 9.56 -15.41
N GLU A 69 -13.81 9.98 -15.35
CA GLU A 69 -14.89 9.13 -14.82
C GLU A 69 -15.07 7.84 -15.63
N ASP A 70 -15.01 7.91 -16.96
CA ASP A 70 -15.13 6.75 -17.83
C ASP A 70 -13.96 5.76 -17.64
N GLU A 71 -12.76 6.25 -17.35
CA GLU A 71 -11.61 5.40 -17.04
C GLU A 71 -11.78 4.67 -15.71
N ILE A 72 -12.37 5.33 -14.70
CA ILE A 72 -12.73 4.69 -13.44
C ILE A 72 -13.80 3.60 -13.67
N ASP A 73 -14.78 3.84 -14.54
CA ASP A 73 -15.76 2.83 -14.92
C ASP A 73 -15.12 1.60 -15.57
N GLU A 74 -14.17 1.80 -16.49
CA GLU A 74 -13.42 0.71 -17.09
C GLU A 74 -12.61 -0.07 -16.06
N MET A 75 -11.98 0.61 -15.10
CA MET A 75 -11.26 -0.05 -14.01
C MET A 75 -12.18 -0.90 -13.14
N LEU A 76 -13.32 -0.35 -12.72
CA LEU A 76 -14.32 -1.10 -11.94
C LEU A 76 -14.79 -2.35 -12.70
N ALA A 77 -15.11 -2.19 -13.99
CA ALA A 77 -15.52 -3.30 -14.84
C ALA A 77 -14.43 -4.36 -15.00
N PHE A 78 -13.17 -3.96 -15.13
CA PHE A 78 -12.04 -4.88 -15.22
C PHE A 78 -11.80 -5.62 -13.91
N PHE A 79 -11.69 -4.90 -12.79
CA PHE A 79 -11.40 -5.49 -11.50
C PHE A 79 -12.51 -6.40 -10.99
N SER A 80 -13.75 -6.22 -11.45
CA SER A 80 -14.87 -7.13 -11.17
C SER A 80 -14.75 -8.49 -11.88
N ARG A 81 -13.91 -8.63 -12.92
CA ARG A 81 -13.73 -9.89 -13.66
C ARG A 81 -12.78 -10.84 -12.92
N PRO A 82 -12.85 -12.16 -13.17
CA PRO A 82 -11.97 -13.14 -12.51
C PRO A 82 -10.47 -12.84 -12.64
N VAL A 83 -10.03 -12.34 -13.80
CA VAL A 83 -8.64 -11.93 -14.02
C VAL A 83 -8.26 -10.71 -13.19
N GLY A 84 -9.16 -9.72 -13.08
CA GLY A 84 -8.96 -8.53 -12.25
C GLY A 84 -8.90 -8.87 -10.76
N GLN A 85 -9.79 -9.74 -10.29
CA GLN A 85 -9.77 -10.26 -8.92
C GLN A 85 -8.49 -11.05 -8.61
N LYS A 86 -8.00 -11.87 -9.55
CA LYS A 86 -6.71 -12.54 -9.42
C LYS A 86 -5.55 -11.55 -9.32
N LEU A 87 -5.59 -10.48 -10.11
CA LEU A 87 -4.57 -9.44 -10.05
C LEU A 87 -4.60 -8.68 -8.71
N ILE A 88 -5.77 -8.40 -8.13
CA ILE A 88 -5.87 -7.84 -6.77
C ILE A 88 -5.26 -8.79 -5.75
N ALA A 89 -5.65 -10.07 -5.78
CA ALA A 89 -5.23 -11.05 -4.79
C ALA A 89 -3.72 -11.41 -4.85
N SER A 90 -3.12 -11.37 -6.04
CA SER A 90 -1.74 -11.84 -6.27
C SER A 90 -0.78 -10.75 -6.72
N GLY A 91 -1.26 -9.54 -7.02
CA GLY A 91 -0.48 -8.47 -7.64
C GLY A 91 0.72 -8.04 -6.80
N GLU A 92 0.51 -7.81 -5.51
CA GLU A 92 1.60 -7.42 -4.59
C GLU A 92 2.68 -8.50 -4.50
N GLN A 93 2.28 -9.77 -4.37
CA GLN A 93 3.24 -10.88 -4.32
C GLN A 93 3.98 -11.06 -5.65
N LEU A 94 3.30 -10.84 -6.77
CA LEU A 94 3.90 -10.90 -8.10
C LEU A 94 4.99 -9.83 -8.24
N VAL A 95 4.67 -8.58 -7.91
CA VAL A 95 5.64 -7.46 -7.99
C VAL A 95 6.82 -7.72 -7.05
N ALA A 96 6.58 -8.14 -5.81
CA ALA A 96 7.64 -8.45 -4.85
C ALA A 96 8.60 -9.54 -5.37
N LYS A 97 8.07 -10.61 -5.99
CA LYS A 97 8.89 -11.67 -6.59
C LYS A 97 9.71 -11.16 -7.78
N LEU A 98 9.13 -10.31 -8.63
CA LEU A 98 9.83 -9.74 -9.78
C LEU A 98 10.99 -8.83 -9.33
N CYS A 99 10.76 -7.96 -8.34
CA CYS A 99 11.82 -7.13 -7.76
C CYS A 99 12.91 -7.99 -7.11
N GLY A 100 12.55 -9.06 -6.39
CA GLY A 100 13.54 -9.95 -5.78
C GLY A 100 14.48 -10.63 -6.79
N VAL A 101 13.99 -10.95 -8.00
CA VAL A 101 14.85 -11.46 -9.10
C VAL A 101 15.83 -10.40 -9.56
N LEU A 102 15.36 -9.17 -9.75
CA LEU A 102 16.21 -8.04 -10.14
C LEU A 102 17.30 -7.79 -9.08
N ASP A 103 16.92 -7.71 -7.81
CA ASP A 103 17.84 -7.45 -6.70
C ASP A 103 18.92 -8.54 -6.61
N THR A 104 18.53 -9.81 -6.76
CA THR A 104 19.47 -10.94 -6.78
C THR A 104 20.49 -10.79 -7.90
N TYR A 105 20.02 -10.51 -9.11
CA TYR A 105 20.89 -10.32 -10.27
C TYR A 105 21.87 -9.15 -10.08
N LEU A 106 21.38 -8.00 -9.60
CA LEU A 106 22.21 -6.83 -9.35
C LEU A 106 23.27 -7.12 -8.29
N TRP A 107 22.89 -7.77 -7.18
CA TRP A 107 23.80 -8.14 -6.11
C TRP A 107 24.94 -9.04 -6.60
N GLU A 108 24.63 -10.07 -7.38
CA GLU A 108 25.63 -10.97 -7.97
C GLU A 108 26.64 -10.21 -8.84
N LYS A 109 26.15 -9.34 -9.73
CA LYS A 109 27.01 -8.56 -10.64
C LYS A 109 27.88 -7.54 -9.89
N MET A 110 27.31 -6.83 -8.92
CA MET A 110 28.07 -5.89 -8.10
C MET A 110 29.15 -6.59 -7.27
N THR A 111 28.83 -7.76 -6.70
CA THR A 111 29.78 -8.54 -5.90
C THR A 111 30.92 -9.10 -6.75
N LEU A 112 30.63 -9.58 -7.96
CA LEU A 112 31.65 -10.03 -8.92
C LEU A 112 32.58 -8.88 -9.32
N ALA A 113 32.01 -7.74 -9.73
CA ALA A 113 32.79 -6.57 -10.12
C ALA A 113 33.66 -6.01 -8.98
N ALA A 114 33.18 -6.07 -7.73
CA ALA A 114 33.96 -5.68 -6.57
C ALA A 114 35.14 -6.62 -6.33
N LYS A 115 34.96 -7.95 -6.48
CA LYS A 115 36.04 -8.93 -6.38
C LYS A 115 37.10 -8.75 -7.46
N GLU A 116 36.69 -8.51 -8.70
CA GLU A 116 37.61 -8.28 -9.82
C GLU A 116 38.46 -7.01 -9.66
N LYS A 117 37.99 -5.99 -8.91
CA LYS A 117 38.74 -4.76 -8.62
C LYS A 117 39.67 -4.85 -7.40
N LEU A 118 39.52 -5.89 -6.58
CA LEU A 118 40.32 -6.13 -5.37
C LEU A 118 41.49 -7.11 -5.59
N HIS A 119 41.64 -7.62 -6.82
CA HIS A 119 42.76 -8.44 -7.30
C HIS A 119 43.46 -7.74 -8.46
#